data_AF-A0A923YNS5-F1
#
_entry.id   AF-A0A923YNS5-F1
#
_cell.length_a   1.000
_cell.length_b   1.000
_cell.length_c   1.000
_cell.angle_alpha   90.00
_cell.angle_beta   90.00
_cell.angle_gamma   90.00
#
_symmetry.space_group_name_H-M   'P 1'
#
loop_
_entity.id
_entity.type
_entity.pdbx_description
1 polymer ?
#
loop_
_entity_poly.entity_id
_entity_poly.type
_entity_poly.pdbx_seq_one_letter_code
_entity_poly.pdbx_strand_id
1 'polypeptide(L)' 'MAKNVNPYKNSDLSKKDQVTKMFDAISGNYDNLNRIISFGIDVKWRKKIVAIVSAKKPDIILDIATGTGDLAIL' A
#
# COMPACT_ATOMS: atom_id res chain seq x y z
N MET A 1 21.63 -13.39 12.45
CA MET A 1 20.88 -12.61 13.46
C MET A 1 20.08 -11.52 12.76
N ALA A 2 18.80 -11.34 13.06
CA ALA A 2 18.00 -10.27 12.47
C ALA A 2 18.52 -8.92 12.97
N LYS A 3 19.03 -8.07 12.06
CA LYS A 3 19.50 -6.73 12.41
C LYS A 3 18.28 -5.89 12.79
N ASN A 4 18.26 -5.33 13.99
CA ASN A 4 17.20 -4.41 14.38
C ASN A 4 17.34 -3.11 13.58
N VAL A 5 16.54 -3.00 12.51
CA VAL A 5 16.44 -1.80 11.68
C VAL A 5 15.38 -0.89 12.31
N ASN A 6 15.81 0.28 12.76
CA ASN A 6 14.94 1.36 13.22
C ASN A 6 14.89 2.46 12.15
N PRO A 7 13.71 3.05 11.85
CA PRO A 7 13.59 4.14 10.89
C PRO A 7 14.43 5.37 11.26
N TYR A 8 14.48 5.72 12.55
CA TYR A 8 15.20 6.89 13.04
C TYR A 8 16.26 6.48 14.06
N LYS A 9 17.54 6.69 13.71
CA LYS A 9 18.69 6.23 14.54
C LYS A 9 18.79 6.93 15.90
N ASN A 10 18.35 8.19 15.99
CA ASN A 10 18.45 9.03 17.18
C ASN A 10 17.05 9.46 17.66
N SER A 11 16.18 8.49 17.94
CA SER A 11 14.83 8.77 18.42
C SER A 11 14.55 7.98 19.69
N ASP A 12 14.01 8.67 20.69
CA ASP A 12 13.57 8.07 21.96
C ASP A 12 12.21 7.35 21.84
N LEU A 13 11.60 7.39 20.65
CA LEU A 13 10.35 6.71 20.34
C LEU A 13 10.56 5.20 20.21
N SER A 14 9.53 4.43 20.59
CA SER A 14 9.53 2.99 20.35
C SER A 14 9.62 2.70 18.84
N LYS A 15 10.14 1.53 18.45
CA LYS A 15 10.21 1.14 17.03
C LYS A 15 8.85 1.22 16.34
N LYS A 16 7.77 0.85 17.04
CA LYS A 16 6.41 0.94 16.51
C LYS A 16 6.04 2.37 16.18
N ASP A 17 6.27 3.30 17.12
CA ASP A 17 5.94 4.71 16.94
C ASP A 17 6.80 5.37 15.87
N GLN A 18 8.07 4.95 15.73
CA GLN A 18 8.94 5.37 14.63
C GLN A 18 8.41 4.92 13.28
N VAL A 19 7.92 3.68 13.17
CA VAL A 19 7.33 3.15 11.94
C VAL A 19 6.05 3.92 11.60
N THR A 20 5.17 4.12 12.58
CA THR A 20 3.96 4.94 12.40
C THR A 20 4.31 6.34 11.90
N LYS A 21 5.23 7.04 12.57
CA LYS A 21 5.66 8.39 12.16
C LYS A 21 6.26 8.43 10.74
N MET A 22 7.05 7.44 10.38
CA MET A 22 7.62 7.33 9.04
C MET A 22 6.52 7.14 7.99
N PHE A 23 5.53 6.28 8.27
CA PHE A 23 4.40 6.06 7.37
C PHE A 23 3.49 7.29 7.28
N ASP A 24 3.20 7.96 8.39
CA ASP A 24 2.42 9.20 8.42
C ASP A 24 3.04 10.26 7.50
N ALA A 25 4.36 10.41 7.55
CA ALA A 25 5.09 11.37 6.73
C ALA A 25 5.04 11.10 5.23
N ILE A 26 4.87 9.84 4.80
CA ILE A 26 4.82 9.47 3.37
C ILE A 26 3.41 9.14 2.87
N SER A 27 2.45 8.96 3.78
CA SER A 27 1.09 8.46 3.49
C SER A 27 0.41 9.22 2.35
N GLY A 28 0.48 10.55 2.35
CA GLY A 28 -0.15 11.40 1.33
C GLY A 28 0.39 11.22 -0.09
N ASN A 29 1.61 10.69 -0.25
CA ASN A 29 2.24 10.44 -1.56
C ASN A 29 2.56 8.96 -1.77
N TYR A 30 2.12 8.07 -0.88
CA TYR A 30 2.54 6.68 -0.87
C TYR A 30 2.16 5.95 -2.16
N ASP A 31 0.93 6.17 -2.65
CA ASP A 31 0.46 5.55 -3.89
C ASP A 31 1.17 6.12 -5.13
N ASN A 32 1.45 7.43 -5.14
CA ASN A 32 2.24 8.07 -6.21
C ASN A 32 3.68 7.54 -6.24
N LEU A 33 4.30 7.37 -5.07
CA LEU A 33 5.63 6.78 -4.95
C LEU A 33 5.61 5.34 -5.46
N ASN A 34 4.63 4.54 -5.03
CA ASN A 34 4.47 3.15 -5.47
C ASN A 34 4.25 3.03 -6.98
N ARG A 35 3.45 3.93 -7.56
CA ARG A 35 3.25 4.05 -9.01
C ARG A 35 4.57 4.28 -9.74
N ILE A 36 5.43 5.17 -9.23
CA ILE A 36 6.71 5.50 -9.84
C ILE A 36 7.72 4.36 -9.69
N ILE A 37 7.94 3.85 -8.47
CA ILE A 37 8.96 2.82 -8.21
C ILE A 37 8.62 1.47 -8.87
N SER A 38 7.34 1.20 -9.09
CA SER A 38 6.90 0.02 -9.82
C SER A 38 6.92 0.22 -11.34
N PHE A 39 7.33 1.39 -11.84
CA PHE A 39 7.21 1.78 -13.24
C PHE A 39 5.78 1.59 -13.79
N GLY A 40 4.77 1.82 -12.95
CA GLY A 40 3.36 1.66 -13.27
C GLY A 40 2.89 0.22 -13.47
N ILE A 41 3.72 -0.78 -13.17
CA ILE A 41 3.35 -2.21 -13.28
C ILE A 41 2.17 -2.55 -12.37
N ASP A 42 2.02 -1.87 -11.22
CA ASP A 42 0.92 -2.09 -10.30
C ASP A 42 -0.46 -1.89 -10.96
N VAL A 43 -0.61 -0.99 -11.95
CA VAL A 43 -1.88 -0.82 -12.68
C VAL A 43 -2.23 -2.06 -13.48
N LYS A 44 -1.23 -2.72 -14.10
CA LYS A 44 -1.48 -3.95 -14.85
C LYS A 44 -1.95 -5.06 -13.90
N TRP A 45 -1.37 -5.14 -12.71
CA TRP A 45 -1.81 -6.10 -11.69
C TRP A 45 -3.23 -5.82 -11.20
N ARG A 46 -3.56 -4.56 -10.91
CA ARG A 46 -4.92 -4.18 -10.48
C ARG A 46 -5.97 -4.52 -11.55
N LYS A 47 -5.72 -4.16 -12.81
CA LYS A 47 -6.60 -4.52 -13.94
C LYS A 47 -6.79 -6.03 -14.08
N LYS A 48 -5.73 -6.81 -13.86
CA LYS A 48 -5.80 -8.27 -13.89
C LYS A 48 -6.69 -8.80 -12.75
N ILE A 49 -6.57 -8.26 -11.54
CA ILE A 49 -7.41 -8.63 -10.40
C ILE A 49 -8.87 -8.33 -10.71
N VAL A 50 -9.19 -7.12 -11.18
CA VAL A 50 -10.56 -6.73 -11.58
C VAL A 50 -11.11 -7.69 -12.62
N ALA A 51 -10.36 -8.01 -13.67
CA ALA A 51 -10.81 -8.96 -14.69
C ALA A 51 -11.12 -10.36 -14.12
N ILE A 52 -10.29 -10.87 -13.21
CA ILE A 52 -10.49 -12.17 -12.57
C ILE A 52 -11.74 -12.16 -11.67
N VAL A 53 -11.93 -11.11 -10.88
CA VAL A 53 -13.06 -10.99 -9.96
C VAL A 53 -14.36 -10.79 -10.74
N SER A 54 -14.40 -9.89 -11.71
CA SER A 54 -15.58 -9.63 -12.54
C SER A 54 -16.04 -10.85 -13.34
N ALA A 55 -15.11 -11.72 -13.75
CA ALA A 55 -15.45 -12.99 -14.41
C ALA A 55 -16.29 -13.93 -13.53
N LYS A 56 -16.27 -13.75 -12.20
CA LYS A 56 -17.10 -14.52 -11.25
C LYS A 56 -18.51 -13.96 -11.08
N LYS A 57 -18.81 -12.80 -11.68
CA LYS A 57 -20.11 -12.10 -11.58
C LYS A 57 -20.61 -11.97 -10.13
N PRO A 58 -19.81 -11.42 -9.22
CA PRO A 58 -20.26 -11.20 -7.84
C PRO A 58 -21.31 -10.09 -7.80
N ASP A 59 -22.34 -10.25 -6.97
CA ASP A 59 -23.32 -9.18 -6.71
C ASP A 59 -22.78 -8.13 -5.73
N ILE A 60 -21.91 -8.55 -4.80
CA ILE A 60 -21.33 -7.70 -3.75
C ILE A 60 -19.84 -8.04 -3.60
N ILE A 61 -18.99 -7.01 -3.49
CA ILE A 61 -17.54 -7.12 -3.27
C ILE A 61 -17.17 -6.31 -2.01
N LEU A 62 -16.29 -6.87 -1.19
CA LEU A 62 -15.67 -6.17 -0.06
C LEU A 62 -14.16 -6.08 -0.29
N ASP A 63 -13.64 -4.85 -0.37
CA ASP A 63 -12.20 -4.58 -0.45
C ASP A 63 -11.66 -4.20 0.93
N ILE A 64 -10.83 -5.06 1.51
CA ILE A 64 -10.28 -4.91 2.86
C ILE A 64 -8.90 -4.28 2.78
N ALA A 65 -8.66 -3.26 3.60
CA ALA A 65 -7.43 -2.47 3.57
C ALA A 65 -7.15 -1.82 2.19
N THR A 66 -8.22 -1.35 1.54
CA THR A 66 -8.21 -0.76 0.19
C THR A 66 -7.32 0.49 0.03
N GLY A 67 -6.89 1.11 1.14
CA GLY A 67 -6.11 2.35 1.12
C GLY A 67 -6.94 3.48 0.51
N THR A 68 -6.41 4.11 -0.54
CA THR A 68 -7.08 5.19 -1.30
C THR A 68 -8.24 4.72 -2.17
N GLY A 69 -8.49 3.41 -2.29
CA GLY A 69 -9.59 2.89 -3.09
C GLY A 69 -9.26 2.72 -4.58
N ASP A 70 -8.00 2.94 -4.98
CA ASP A 70 -7.54 2.85 -6.37
C ASP A 70 -8.02 1.57 -7.09
N LEU A 71 -8.06 0.42 -6.40
CA LEU A 71 -8.50 -0.84 -7.00
C LEU A 71 -10.01 -0.87 -7.30
N ALA A 72 -10.83 -0.25 -6.45
CA ALA A 72 -12.28 -0.26 -6.56
C ALA A 72 -12.80 0.73 -7.62
N ILE A 73 -12.03 1.77 -7.94
CA ILE A 73 -12.40 2.84 -8.90
C ILE A 73 -11.92 2.51 -10.34
N LEU A 74 -11.10 1.47 -10.50
CA LEU A 74 -10.35 1.14 -11.71
C LEU A 74 -11.16 0.49 -12.85
#